data_AF-A0A3D0RN41-F1
#
_entry.id   AF-A0A3D0RN41-F1
#
_cell.length_a   1.000
_cell.length_b   1.000
_cell.length_c   1.000
_cell.angle_alpha   90.00
_cell.angle_beta   90.00
_cell.angle_gamma   90.00
#
_symmetry.space_group_name_H-M   'P 1'
#
loop_
_entity.id
_entity.type
_entity.pdbx_description
1 polymer ?
#
loop_
_entity_poly.entity_id
_entity_poly.type
_entity_poly.pdbx_seq_one_letter_code
_entity_poly.pdbx_strand_id
1 'polypeptide(L)'
;ATPTEFVPEINVEETEAVIPESNGSDFVFLSIEENGYAHLFLYHPQNYPLTRITTGEWNDISPALSPDKTQLAFASDRSGFWDLYVMDLQIGEVTQITNSDEYDSAPSWSPDGSFLAYETYINDNLEIAVVNVTDGEVIQLTYDSASDHTPTWAPDGRHIAFISTRGGDSDVWLADLDIAGDERYQNLSNTPFASENYPVWNFDGSQLLWSSISQTVGFSGLYVWDANEPNRAAQWIGDGYIGTWNENASQVVAVVSAPNQYFVTSYDVEGKVLQSSLPLSGRVRGMTWGNAELSIPLPDSFLQAENVNPTPLWSPIVTPGAEVPNQRWYVVNIEDVQAPFPQLHDLVDESFNALRTRVIIETGWDALASLENAFVPLTTSLEPGFDNDWLYTGRAFAINSLMANAGWMVTLREDIGSQTYWRIYIRASVQDGSLGEPIHNAPWNLNARYDLDPVTYEQGGEYSLVPSGYWIDITSLVSAYGWERLPSLPNWRTYYKGARFSTFALTSGLTWYDAMKELYPAEALATPTRVFAPTLTPTPTATFTSTPRPTRTPRITFTPSSTPTITPLPSITPTPPTVIP
;
A
#
# COMPACT_ATOMS: atom_id res chain seq x y z
N ALA A 1 -7.82 59.43 0.45
CA ALA A 1 -7.13 58.49 -0.44
C ALA A 1 -7.33 57.11 0.14
N THR A 2 -8.35 56.41 -0.36
CA THR A 2 -8.61 55.00 -0.11
C THR A 2 -7.52 54.17 -0.80
N PRO A 3 -6.99 53.09 -0.19
CA PRO A 3 -6.09 52.19 -0.89
C PRO A 3 -6.94 51.28 -1.78
N THR A 4 -6.71 51.36 -3.09
CA THR A 4 -7.27 50.44 -4.07
C THR A 4 -6.54 49.11 -3.92
N GLU A 5 -7.24 48.07 -3.46
CA GLU A 5 -6.75 46.69 -3.51
C GLU A 5 -6.58 46.27 -4.98
N PHE A 6 -5.35 45.90 -5.34
CA PHE A 6 -5.07 45.17 -6.57
C PHE A 6 -5.42 43.70 -6.29
N VAL A 7 -6.61 43.28 -6.70
CA VAL A 7 -6.94 41.87 -6.86
C VAL A 7 -6.44 41.46 -8.25
N PRO A 8 -5.47 40.53 -8.37
CA PRO A 8 -5.18 39.97 -9.67
C PRO A 8 -6.39 39.11 -10.08
N GLU A 9 -7.06 39.48 -11.17
CA GLU A 9 -7.95 38.56 -11.87
C GLU A 9 -7.09 37.38 -12.33
N ILE A 10 -7.22 36.25 -11.63
CA ILE A 10 -6.78 34.97 -12.15
C ILE A 10 -7.77 34.64 -13.26
N ASN A 11 -7.35 34.90 -14.48
CA ASN A 11 -8.05 34.42 -15.66
C ASN A 11 -7.95 32.90 -15.62
N VAL A 12 -9.01 32.24 -15.17
CA VAL A 12 -9.17 30.80 -15.35
C VAL A 12 -9.34 30.62 -16.85
N GLU A 13 -8.26 30.26 -17.54
CA GLU A 13 -8.41 29.69 -18.88
C GLU A 13 -9.31 28.46 -18.71
N GLU A 14 -10.52 28.53 -19.26
CA GLU A 14 -11.29 27.33 -19.60
C GLU A 14 -10.33 26.46 -20.42
N THR A 15 -9.88 25.36 -19.82
CA THR A 15 -9.17 24.32 -20.55
C THR A 15 -10.17 23.74 -21.55
N GLU A 16 -10.17 24.28 -22.77
CA GLU A 16 -10.81 23.62 -23.92
C GLU A 16 -10.29 22.19 -23.97
N ALA A 17 -11.22 21.22 -24.05
CA ALA A 17 -10.91 19.81 -24.22
C ALA A 17 -9.87 19.66 -25.34
N VAL A 18 -8.66 19.20 -24.99
CA VAL A 18 -7.61 18.94 -25.98
C VAL A 18 -7.97 17.62 -26.65
N ILE A 19 -8.84 17.70 -27.65
CA ILE A 19 -9.19 16.56 -28.51
C ILE A 19 -7.98 16.26 -29.40
N PRO A 20 -7.38 15.06 -29.35
CA PRO A 20 -6.30 14.71 -30.26
C PRO A 20 -6.82 14.64 -31.71
N GLU A 21 -6.24 15.42 -32.61
CA GLU A 21 -6.59 15.51 -34.04
C GLU A 21 -6.16 14.28 -34.88
N SER A 22 -5.95 13.09 -34.31
CA SER A 22 -5.53 11.93 -35.09
C SER A 22 -6.19 10.61 -34.67
N ASN A 23 -6.86 9.98 -35.65
CA ASN A 23 -7.00 8.52 -35.69
C ASN A 23 -5.59 7.91 -35.56
N GLY A 24 -5.40 7.00 -34.61
CA GLY A 24 -4.12 6.33 -34.44
C GLY A 24 -3.21 6.86 -33.33
N SER A 25 -3.74 7.62 -32.36
CA SER A 25 -2.94 8.14 -31.24
C SER A 25 -2.77 7.09 -30.14
N ASP A 26 -1.56 6.96 -29.61
CA ASP A 26 -1.26 6.06 -28.49
C ASP A 26 -1.90 6.57 -27.19
N PHE A 27 -2.73 5.74 -26.56
CA PHE A 27 -3.33 6.05 -25.26
C PHE A 27 -3.08 4.95 -24.23
N VAL A 28 -3.23 5.34 -22.98
CA VAL A 28 -3.27 4.44 -21.83
C VAL A 28 -4.59 4.65 -21.12
N PHE A 29 -5.35 3.57 -20.93
CA PHE A 29 -6.50 3.57 -20.04
C PHE A 29 -6.02 3.32 -18.61
N LEU A 30 -6.42 4.19 -17.70
CA LEU A 30 -6.09 4.13 -16.29
C LEU A 30 -7.38 4.05 -15.48
N SER A 31 -7.43 3.19 -14.46
CA SER A 31 -8.41 3.31 -13.39
C SER A 31 -7.76 4.08 -12.23
N ILE A 32 -8.29 5.24 -11.86
CA ILE A 32 -7.73 6.11 -10.81
C ILE A 32 -8.77 6.35 -9.72
N GLU A 33 -8.35 6.21 -8.46
CA GLU A 33 -9.16 6.57 -7.30
C GLU A 33 -9.31 8.10 -7.20
N GLU A 34 -10.56 8.59 -7.26
CA GLU A 34 -10.94 9.99 -7.12
C GLU A 34 -12.20 10.09 -6.25
N ASN A 35 -12.16 10.90 -5.18
CA ASN A 35 -13.28 11.12 -4.26
C ASN A 35 -13.92 9.83 -3.72
N GLY A 36 -13.10 8.85 -3.35
CA GLY A 36 -13.54 7.63 -2.66
C GLY A 36 -14.12 6.53 -3.54
N TYR A 37 -14.04 6.71 -4.87
CA TYR A 37 -14.36 5.71 -5.89
C TYR A 37 -13.24 5.65 -6.94
N ALA A 38 -13.19 4.59 -7.74
CA ALA A 38 -12.28 4.48 -8.88
C ALA A 38 -13.00 4.73 -10.21
N HIS A 39 -12.40 5.50 -11.10
CA HIS A 39 -12.97 5.78 -12.43
C HIS A 39 -11.94 5.57 -13.53
N LEU A 40 -12.42 5.36 -14.75
CA LEU A 40 -11.57 5.19 -15.92
C LEU A 40 -11.22 6.54 -16.54
N PHE A 41 -9.95 6.66 -16.95
CA PHE A 41 -9.37 7.82 -17.59
C PHE A 41 -8.56 7.40 -18.82
N LEU A 42 -8.56 8.28 -19.82
CA LEU A 42 -7.71 8.21 -20.99
C LEU A 42 -6.49 9.13 -20.78
N TYR A 43 -5.30 8.56 -20.78
CA TYR A 43 -4.03 9.28 -20.67
C TYR A 43 -3.27 9.23 -21.99
N HIS A 44 -2.84 10.40 -22.49
CA HIS A 44 -2.01 10.47 -23.70
C HIS A 44 -0.52 10.67 -23.31
N PRO A 45 0.37 9.68 -23.55
CA PRO A 45 1.76 9.72 -23.06
C PRO A 45 2.63 10.86 -23.58
N GLN A 46 2.36 11.40 -24.78
CA GLN A 46 3.17 12.48 -25.37
C GLN A 46 2.68 13.91 -25.06
N ASN A 47 1.36 14.11 -24.95
CA ASN A 47 0.74 15.43 -24.83
C ASN A 47 0.14 15.69 -23.43
N TYR A 48 0.04 14.65 -22.60
CA TYR A 48 -0.37 14.67 -21.20
C TYR A 48 -1.82 15.05 -20.81
N PRO A 49 -2.85 15.17 -21.70
CA PRO A 49 -4.22 15.24 -21.20
C PRO A 49 -4.61 13.93 -20.51
N LEU A 50 -5.27 14.07 -19.35
CA LEU A 50 -5.94 13.00 -18.63
C LEU A 50 -7.45 13.27 -18.71
N THR A 51 -8.15 12.50 -19.53
CA THR A 51 -9.59 12.69 -19.80
C THR A 51 -10.39 11.64 -19.04
N ARG A 52 -11.33 12.05 -18.19
CA ARG A 52 -12.23 11.12 -17.49
C ARG A 52 -13.26 10.54 -18.46
N ILE A 53 -13.48 9.22 -18.44
CA ILE A 53 -14.43 8.55 -19.33
C ILE A 53 -15.55 7.78 -18.60
N THR A 54 -15.44 7.56 -17.29
CA THR A 54 -16.54 7.04 -16.46
C THR A 54 -16.82 7.90 -15.22
N THR A 55 -18.02 7.79 -14.67
CA THR A 55 -18.49 8.54 -13.50
C THR A 55 -19.45 7.67 -12.68
N GLY A 56 -19.73 8.07 -11.43
CA GLY A 56 -20.71 7.42 -10.57
C GLY A 56 -20.26 7.33 -9.12
N GLU A 57 -21.12 6.76 -8.29
CA GLU A 57 -20.80 6.39 -6.90
C GLU A 57 -20.50 4.89 -6.81
N TRP A 58 -19.63 4.44 -7.69
CA TRP A 58 -19.18 3.05 -7.85
C TRP A 58 -17.76 3.04 -8.40
N ASN A 59 -17.09 1.91 -8.26
CA ASN A 59 -15.74 1.67 -8.75
C ASN A 59 -15.77 1.09 -10.17
N ASP A 60 -14.89 1.58 -11.03
CA ASP A 60 -14.54 1.00 -12.32
C ASP A 60 -13.04 0.72 -12.35
N ILE A 61 -12.64 -0.55 -12.34
CA ILE A 61 -11.24 -0.97 -12.16
C ILE A 61 -10.77 -1.94 -13.25
N SER A 62 -9.46 -2.18 -13.29
CA SER A 62 -8.84 -3.20 -14.15
C SER A 62 -9.25 -3.13 -15.64
N PRO A 63 -9.06 -1.98 -16.32
CA PRO A 63 -9.40 -1.86 -17.73
C PRO A 63 -8.51 -2.76 -18.61
N ALA A 64 -9.11 -3.37 -19.63
CA ALA A 64 -8.44 -4.22 -20.62
C ALA A 64 -9.01 -3.96 -22.02
N LEU A 65 -8.16 -3.49 -22.94
CA LEU A 65 -8.56 -3.18 -24.32
C LEU A 65 -8.70 -4.47 -25.15
N SER A 66 -9.74 -4.53 -25.97
CA SER A 66 -9.97 -5.63 -26.89
C SER A 66 -8.90 -5.69 -28.00
N PRO A 67 -8.61 -6.87 -28.58
CA PRO A 67 -7.59 -7.01 -29.64
C PRO A 67 -7.91 -6.20 -30.90
N ASP A 68 -9.19 -5.99 -31.19
CA ASP A 68 -9.67 -5.18 -32.31
C ASP A 68 -9.71 -3.66 -31.99
N LYS A 69 -9.38 -3.28 -30.75
CA LYS A 69 -9.25 -1.90 -30.26
C LYS A 69 -10.56 -1.10 -30.26
N THR A 70 -11.70 -1.77 -30.34
CA THR A 70 -13.03 -1.12 -30.37
C THR A 70 -13.76 -1.18 -29.03
N GLN A 71 -13.33 -2.06 -28.12
CA GLN A 71 -14.00 -2.33 -26.86
C GLN A 71 -13.04 -2.29 -25.67
N LEU A 72 -13.55 -1.88 -24.50
CA LEU A 72 -12.81 -1.88 -23.25
C LEU A 72 -13.56 -2.72 -22.21
N ALA A 73 -12.97 -3.82 -21.78
CA ALA A 73 -13.46 -4.60 -20.64
C ALA A 73 -12.95 -3.98 -19.33
N PHE A 74 -13.74 -4.06 -18.26
CA PHE A 74 -13.37 -3.59 -16.93
C PHE A 74 -14.28 -4.23 -15.88
N ALA A 75 -13.90 -4.16 -14.61
CA ALA A 75 -14.75 -4.58 -13.49
C ALA A 75 -15.45 -3.40 -12.84
N SER A 76 -16.69 -3.59 -12.40
CA SER A 76 -17.46 -2.56 -11.71
C SER A 76 -18.42 -3.13 -10.67
N ASP A 77 -18.59 -2.41 -9.56
CA ASP A 77 -19.56 -2.71 -8.50
C ASP A 77 -20.90 -1.95 -8.66
N ARG A 78 -21.13 -1.33 -9.82
CA ARG A 78 -22.32 -0.48 -10.10
C ARG A 78 -23.67 -1.21 -9.99
N SER A 79 -23.69 -2.54 -10.11
CA SER A 79 -24.86 -3.41 -9.94
C SER A 79 -25.13 -3.77 -8.48
N GLY A 80 -24.22 -3.40 -7.58
CA GLY A 80 -24.19 -3.81 -6.17
C GLY A 80 -23.31 -5.03 -5.91
N PHE A 81 -22.74 -5.65 -6.94
CA PHE A 81 -21.74 -6.72 -6.89
C PHE A 81 -20.66 -6.46 -7.93
N TRP A 82 -19.47 -7.02 -7.73
CA TRP A 82 -18.36 -6.91 -8.67
C TRP A 82 -18.58 -7.79 -9.90
N ASP A 83 -18.93 -7.16 -11.01
CA ASP A 83 -19.17 -7.82 -12.29
C ASP A 83 -18.25 -7.27 -13.38
N LEU A 84 -18.07 -8.05 -14.45
CA LEU A 84 -17.39 -7.60 -15.66
C LEU A 84 -18.33 -6.84 -16.58
N TYR A 85 -17.82 -5.76 -17.15
CA TYR A 85 -18.51 -4.92 -18.12
C TYR A 85 -17.63 -4.71 -19.35
N VAL A 86 -18.26 -4.51 -20.50
CA VAL A 86 -17.62 -4.14 -21.76
C VAL A 86 -18.21 -2.83 -22.26
N MET A 87 -17.34 -1.87 -22.54
CA MET A 87 -17.67 -0.57 -23.12
C MET A 87 -17.29 -0.55 -24.60
N ASP A 88 -18.23 -0.15 -25.46
CA ASP A 88 -17.94 0.22 -26.85
C ASP A 88 -17.30 1.61 -26.88
N LEU A 89 -16.10 1.74 -27.45
CA LEU A 89 -15.32 2.97 -27.46
C LEU A 89 -15.76 3.98 -28.53
N GLN A 90 -16.56 3.56 -29.51
CA GLN A 90 -17.07 4.45 -30.57
C GLN A 90 -18.34 5.17 -30.14
N ILE A 91 -19.23 4.50 -29.40
CA ILE A 91 -20.52 5.06 -28.96
C ILE A 91 -20.62 5.25 -27.44
N GLY A 92 -19.72 4.66 -26.66
CA GLY A 92 -19.68 4.80 -25.20
C GLY A 92 -20.75 3.99 -24.47
N GLU A 93 -21.39 3.02 -25.12
CA GLU A 93 -22.36 2.12 -24.50
C GLU A 93 -21.67 1.04 -23.66
N VAL A 94 -22.23 0.73 -22.50
CA VAL A 94 -21.69 -0.27 -21.56
C VAL A 94 -22.65 -1.45 -21.42
N THR A 95 -22.13 -2.66 -21.59
CA THR A 95 -22.87 -3.92 -21.44
C THR A 95 -22.28 -4.74 -20.30
N GLN A 96 -23.14 -5.29 -19.45
CA GLN A 96 -22.74 -6.22 -18.38
C GLN A 96 -22.52 -7.62 -18.97
N ILE A 97 -21.41 -8.26 -18.60
CA ILE A 97 -21.00 -9.59 -19.11
C ILE A 97 -21.23 -10.68 -18.05
N THR A 98 -20.82 -10.44 -16.81
CA THR A 98 -21.09 -11.35 -15.68
C THR A 98 -22.16 -10.76 -14.76
N ASN A 99 -22.86 -11.64 -14.05
CA ASN A 99 -23.88 -11.27 -13.08
C ASN A 99 -23.91 -12.35 -12.01
N SER A 100 -23.07 -12.19 -11.00
CA SER A 100 -22.95 -13.12 -9.88
C SER A 100 -22.95 -12.38 -8.54
N ASP A 101 -23.20 -13.11 -7.45
CA ASP A 101 -23.09 -12.55 -6.10
C ASP A 101 -21.62 -12.55 -5.59
N GLU A 102 -20.67 -12.96 -6.44
CA GLU A 102 -19.25 -13.10 -6.12
C GLU A 102 -18.43 -11.94 -6.70
N TYR A 103 -17.11 -11.94 -6.44
CA TYR A 103 -16.20 -10.96 -7.03
C TYR A 103 -15.64 -11.43 -8.36
N ASP A 104 -15.97 -10.74 -9.44
CA ASP A 104 -15.38 -10.92 -10.77
C ASP A 104 -14.55 -9.69 -11.18
N SER A 105 -13.27 -9.88 -11.53
CA SER A 105 -12.37 -8.77 -11.85
C SER A 105 -11.20 -9.14 -12.77
N ALA A 106 -10.28 -8.20 -12.96
CA ALA A 106 -9.05 -8.34 -13.76
C ALA A 106 -9.26 -9.03 -15.12
N PRO A 107 -10.17 -8.52 -15.98
CA PRO A 107 -10.44 -9.14 -17.27
C PRO A 107 -9.22 -9.05 -18.19
N SER A 108 -9.03 -10.08 -19.03
CA SER A 108 -8.04 -10.12 -20.09
C SER A 108 -8.61 -10.81 -21.32
N TRP A 109 -8.55 -10.13 -22.47
CA TRP A 109 -9.12 -10.63 -23.72
C TRP A 109 -8.33 -11.78 -24.31
N SER A 110 -9.05 -12.78 -24.81
CA SER A 110 -8.48 -13.73 -25.78
C SER A 110 -8.08 -12.99 -27.06
N PRO A 111 -7.02 -13.41 -27.78
CA PRO A 111 -6.57 -12.73 -28.99
C PRO A 111 -7.59 -12.69 -30.14
N ASP A 112 -8.58 -13.59 -30.11
CA ASP A 112 -9.70 -13.62 -31.07
C ASP A 112 -10.89 -12.75 -30.64
N GLY A 113 -10.84 -12.12 -29.46
CA GLY A 113 -11.88 -11.25 -28.92
C GLY A 113 -13.16 -11.97 -28.49
N SER A 114 -13.19 -13.31 -28.47
CA SER A 114 -14.40 -14.08 -28.15
C SER A 114 -14.58 -14.35 -26.66
N PHE A 115 -13.49 -14.28 -25.89
CA PHE A 115 -13.48 -14.64 -24.47
C PHE A 115 -12.75 -13.59 -23.62
N LEU A 116 -13.11 -13.54 -22.34
CA LEU A 116 -12.36 -12.87 -21.28
C LEU A 116 -11.89 -13.93 -20.29
N ALA A 117 -10.59 -14.02 -20.06
CA ALA A 117 -10.07 -14.60 -18.82
C ALA A 117 -10.21 -13.57 -17.70
N TYR A 118 -10.60 -14.01 -16.51
CA TYR A 118 -10.84 -13.11 -15.39
C TYR A 118 -10.62 -13.84 -14.07
N GLU A 119 -10.37 -13.08 -13.00
CA GLU A 119 -10.35 -13.62 -11.65
C GLU A 119 -11.76 -13.62 -11.08
N THR A 120 -12.13 -14.67 -10.36
CA THR A 120 -13.44 -14.84 -9.75
C THR A 120 -13.31 -15.46 -8.36
N TYR A 121 -14.20 -15.09 -7.44
CA TYR A 121 -14.21 -15.66 -6.10
C TYR A 121 -15.11 -16.88 -6.01
N ILE A 122 -14.53 -18.06 -5.80
CA ILE A 122 -15.26 -19.34 -5.77
C ILE A 122 -14.80 -20.16 -4.56
N ASN A 123 -15.75 -20.61 -3.74
CA ASN A 123 -15.49 -21.48 -2.58
C ASN A 123 -14.41 -20.94 -1.62
N ASP A 124 -14.51 -19.66 -1.26
CA ASP A 124 -13.56 -18.95 -0.39
C ASP A 124 -12.14 -18.78 -0.97
N ASN A 125 -11.96 -18.90 -2.30
CA ASN A 125 -10.67 -18.72 -2.98
C ASN A 125 -10.79 -17.85 -4.24
N LEU A 126 -9.72 -17.14 -4.60
CA LEU A 126 -9.60 -16.52 -5.92
C LEU A 126 -9.18 -17.59 -6.94
N GLU A 127 -9.93 -17.68 -8.03
CA GLU A 127 -9.73 -18.61 -9.13
C GLU A 127 -9.73 -17.87 -10.47
N ILE A 128 -9.15 -18.48 -11.49
CA ILE A 128 -9.24 -18.00 -12.87
C ILE A 128 -10.39 -18.71 -13.58
N ALA A 129 -11.23 -17.93 -14.24
CA ALA A 129 -12.27 -18.42 -15.13
C ALA A 129 -12.20 -17.72 -16.49
N VAL A 130 -12.91 -18.27 -17.45
CA VAL A 130 -13.04 -17.73 -18.81
C VAL A 130 -14.52 -17.59 -19.13
N VAL A 131 -14.95 -16.42 -19.59
CA VAL A 131 -16.34 -16.16 -20.02
C VAL A 131 -16.39 -15.83 -21.51
N ASN A 132 -17.35 -16.40 -22.21
CA ASN A 132 -17.66 -16.02 -23.59
C ASN A 132 -18.42 -14.68 -23.61
N VAL A 133 -17.91 -13.70 -24.36
CA VAL A 133 -18.44 -12.33 -24.35
C VAL A 133 -19.82 -12.23 -25.03
N THR A 134 -20.19 -13.18 -25.89
CA THR A 134 -21.44 -13.16 -26.66
C THR A 134 -22.60 -13.84 -25.94
N ASP A 135 -22.38 -15.02 -25.37
CA ASP A 135 -23.45 -15.83 -24.75
C ASP A 135 -23.33 -15.99 -23.22
N GLY A 136 -22.23 -15.51 -22.62
CA GLY A 136 -22.01 -15.54 -21.17
C GLY A 136 -21.67 -16.92 -20.61
N GLU A 137 -21.32 -17.91 -21.45
CA GLU A 137 -20.86 -19.22 -20.96
C GLU A 137 -19.54 -19.08 -20.19
N VAL A 138 -19.52 -19.61 -18.95
CA VAL A 138 -18.37 -19.56 -18.04
C VAL A 138 -17.70 -20.93 -17.92
N ILE A 139 -16.37 -20.94 -18.00
CA ILE A 139 -15.53 -22.12 -17.80
C ILE A 139 -14.47 -21.79 -16.75
N GLN A 140 -14.51 -22.47 -15.61
CA GLN A 140 -13.47 -22.35 -14.59
C GLN A 140 -12.17 -23.03 -15.06
N LEU A 141 -11.06 -22.30 -14.98
CA LEU A 141 -9.74 -22.72 -15.47
C LEU A 141 -8.88 -23.35 -14.36
N THR A 142 -8.92 -22.83 -13.14
CA THR A 142 -8.13 -23.28 -11.98
C THR A 142 -9.02 -23.85 -10.87
N TYR A 143 -8.46 -24.73 -10.04
CA TYR A 143 -9.18 -25.45 -8.97
C TYR A 143 -8.29 -25.71 -7.75
N ASP A 144 -7.18 -24.97 -7.61
CA ASP A 144 -6.20 -25.19 -6.54
C ASP A 144 -6.69 -24.57 -5.22
N SER A 145 -6.18 -25.04 -4.09
CA SER A 145 -6.42 -24.37 -2.80
C SER A 145 -5.67 -23.05 -2.65
N ALA A 146 -4.66 -22.82 -3.48
CA ALA A 146 -3.93 -21.57 -3.56
C ALA A 146 -4.74 -20.53 -4.32
N SER A 147 -4.58 -19.27 -3.91
CA SER A 147 -5.17 -18.14 -4.63
C SER A 147 -4.50 -17.98 -6.00
N ASP A 148 -5.33 -17.92 -7.04
CA ASP A 148 -4.97 -17.68 -8.43
C ASP A 148 -5.69 -16.41 -8.94
N HIS A 149 -4.95 -15.40 -9.41
CA HIS A 149 -5.52 -14.09 -9.69
C HIS A 149 -4.76 -13.30 -10.77
N THR A 150 -5.30 -12.15 -11.19
CA THR A 150 -4.73 -11.24 -12.21
C THR A 150 -4.27 -11.95 -13.50
N PRO A 151 -5.17 -12.59 -14.27
CA PRO A 151 -4.81 -13.30 -15.48
C PRO A 151 -4.45 -12.34 -16.64
N THR A 152 -3.56 -12.79 -17.52
CA THR A 152 -3.25 -12.15 -18.80
C THR A 152 -3.14 -13.20 -19.90
N TRP A 153 -3.96 -13.07 -20.94
CA TRP A 153 -3.92 -13.96 -22.10
C TRP A 153 -2.71 -13.64 -22.98
N ALA A 154 -1.95 -14.67 -23.36
CA ALA A 154 -0.86 -14.51 -24.30
C ALA A 154 -1.40 -14.25 -25.72
N PRO A 155 -0.72 -13.43 -26.55
CA PRO A 155 -1.12 -13.17 -27.93
C PRO A 155 -1.23 -14.40 -28.83
N ASP A 156 -0.62 -15.53 -28.44
CA ASP A 156 -0.73 -16.80 -29.17
C ASP A 156 -2.07 -17.54 -28.99
N GLY A 157 -2.89 -17.11 -28.02
CA GLY A 157 -4.20 -17.67 -27.71
C GLY A 157 -4.15 -19.00 -26.96
N ARG A 158 -2.97 -19.56 -26.71
CA ARG A 158 -2.76 -20.88 -26.11
C ARG A 158 -2.28 -20.82 -24.67
N HIS A 159 -1.77 -19.67 -24.23
CA HIS A 159 -1.30 -19.52 -22.86
C HIS A 159 -2.02 -18.42 -22.10
N ILE A 160 -2.15 -18.61 -20.79
CA ILE A 160 -2.59 -17.59 -19.84
C ILE A 160 -1.53 -17.50 -18.75
N ALA A 161 -0.95 -16.32 -18.55
CA ALA A 161 -0.13 -16.07 -17.37
C ALA A 161 -1.01 -15.48 -16.26
N PHE A 162 -0.74 -15.80 -15.00
CA PHE A 162 -1.52 -15.34 -13.85
C PHE A 162 -0.63 -15.41 -12.60
N ILE A 163 -1.07 -14.78 -11.51
CA ILE A 163 -0.37 -14.89 -10.23
C ILE A 163 -0.94 -16.06 -9.45
N SER A 164 -0.08 -16.85 -8.83
CA SER A 164 -0.50 -17.92 -7.92
C SER A 164 0.38 -18.01 -6.69
N THR A 165 -0.26 -18.34 -5.56
CA THR A 165 0.40 -18.61 -4.28
C THR A 165 0.77 -20.08 -4.07
N ARG A 166 0.55 -20.95 -5.07
CA ARG A 166 0.78 -22.41 -4.93
C ARG A 166 2.24 -22.80 -4.69
N GLY A 167 3.18 -21.90 -5.00
CA GLY A 167 4.61 -22.05 -4.71
C GLY A 167 5.01 -21.70 -3.26
N GLY A 168 4.08 -21.13 -2.48
CA GLY A 168 4.31 -20.62 -1.12
C GLY A 168 4.41 -19.09 -1.06
N ASP A 169 4.98 -18.48 -2.09
CA ASP A 169 4.96 -17.03 -2.35
C ASP A 169 4.08 -16.74 -3.58
N SER A 170 3.69 -15.48 -3.80
CA SER A 170 2.95 -15.06 -5.01
C SER A 170 3.91 -15.01 -6.18
N ASP A 171 3.85 -15.99 -7.08
CA ASP A 171 4.68 -16.11 -8.28
C ASP A 171 3.85 -15.89 -9.55
N VAL A 172 4.51 -15.59 -10.68
CA VAL A 172 3.92 -15.67 -12.02
C VAL A 172 3.89 -17.11 -12.47
N TRP A 173 2.70 -17.61 -12.82
CA TRP A 173 2.47 -18.94 -13.37
C TRP A 173 1.94 -18.84 -14.79
N LEU A 174 2.26 -19.85 -15.60
CA LEU A 174 1.79 -20.00 -16.98
C LEU A 174 0.93 -21.25 -17.09
N ALA A 175 -0.27 -21.12 -17.64
CA ALA A 175 -1.14 -22.23 -18.01
C ALA A 175 -1.10 -22.47 -19.53
N ASP A 176 -0.82 -23.70 -19.95
CA ASP A 176 -0.98 -24.16 -21.33
C ASP A 176 -2.39 -24.71 -21.57
N LEU A 177 -3.16 -24.04 -22.42
CA LEU A 177 -4.55 -24.41 -22.70
C LEU A 177 -4.70 -25.69 -23.55
N ASP A 178 -3.64 -26.13 -24.23
CA ASP A 178 -3.63 -27.38 -25.02
C ASP A 178 -3.43 -28.64 -24.14
N ILE A 179 -2.89 -28.49 -22.94
CA ILE A 179 -2.64 -29.58 -21.98
C ILE A 179 -3.78 -29.65 -20.98
N ALA A 180 -4.35 -30.83 -20.76
CA ALA A 180 -5.39 -31.01 -19.74
C ALA A 180 -4.80 -31.41 -18.37
N GLY A 181 -5.45 -30.98 -17.29
CA GLY A 181 -5.04 -31.30 -15.91
C GLY A 181 -3.85 -30.47 -15.41
N ASP A 182 -3.31 -30.85 -14.24
CA ASP A 182 -2.34 -30.05 -13.49
C ASP A 182 -0.98 -29.90 -14.19
N GLU A 183 -0.64 -30.81 -15.11
CA GLU A 183 0.59 -30.74 -15.91
C GLU A 183 0.67 -29.50 -16.82
N ARG A 184 -0.45 -28.77 -16.96
CA ARG A 184 -0.53 -27.55 -17.75
C ARG A 184 0.12 -26.33 -17.11
N TYR A 185 0.40 -26.37 -15.81
CA TYR A 185 0.88 -25.20 -15.07
C TYR A 185 2.39 -25.21 -14.85
N GLN A 186 3.04 -24.09 -15.15
CA GLN A 186 4.47 -23.88 -14.93
C GLN A 186 4.72 -22.62 -14.09
N ASN A 187 5.52 -22.74 -13.03
CA ASN A 187 6.02 -21.57 -12.29
C ASN A 187 7.09 -20.86 -13.14
N LEU A 188 6.85 -19.62 -13.50
CA LEU A 188 7.68 -18.83 -14.40
C LEU A 188 8.69 -17.95 -13.68
N SER A 189 8.26 -17.24 -12.63
CA SER A 189 9.14 -16.36 -11.86
C SER A 189 10.00 -17.16 -10.89
N ASN A 190 9.37 -18.03 -10.09
CA ASN A 190 9.99 -18.86 -9.05
C ASN A 190 11.02 -18.07 -8.23
N THR A 191 10.58 -16.95 -7.67
CA THR A 191 11.41 -15.95 -6.99
C THR A 191 11.15 -15.98 -5.48
N PRO A 192 11.97 -16.70 -4.68
CA PRO A 192 11.74 -16.80 -3.24
C PRO A 192 11.80 -15.44 -2.56
N PHE A 193 10.92 -15.22 -1.58
CA PHE A 193 10.86 -13.98 -0.80
C PHE A 193 10.57 -12.73 -1.66
N ALA A 194 9.79 -12.91 -2.71
CA ALA A 194 9.22 -11.85 -3.52
C ALA A 194 7.71 -12.07 -3.64
N SER A 195 6.98 -11.03 -4.07
CA SER A 195 5.55 -11.12 -4.35
C SER A 195 5.29 -10.47 -5.70
N GLU A 196 5.08 -11.30 -6.71
CA GLU A 196 4.78 -10.88 -8.07
C GLU A 196 3.32 -10.45 -8.22
N ASN A 197 3.09 -9.43 -9.05
CA ASN A 197 1.79 -8.81 -9.28
C ASN A 197 1.70 -8.26 -10.72
N TYR A 198 0.48 -8.21 -11.28
CA TYR A 198 0.16 -7.58 -12.57
C TYR A 198 1.02 -8.08 -13.76
N PRO A 199 0.96 -9.38 -14.11
CA PRO A 199 1.60 -9.86 -15.33
C PRO A 199 0.91 -9.29 -16.57
N VAL A 200 1.67 -8.81 -17.55
CA VAL A 200 1.16 -8.24 -18.81
C VAL A 200 2.06 -8.63 -19.98
N TRP A 201 1.52 -9.39 -20.93
CA TRP A 201 2.22 -9.71 -22.18
C TRP A 201 2.39 -8.46 -23.05
N ASN A 202 3.52 -8.40 -23.77
CA ASN A 202 3.62 -7.49 -24.90
C ASN A 202 2.79 -8.02 -26.09
N PHE A 203 2.51 -7.17 -27.08
CA PHE A 203 1.56 -7.47 -28.16
C PHE A 203 1.98 -8.63 -29.08
N ASP A 204 3.27 -8.96 -29.17
CA ASP A 204 3.77 -10.06 -30.00
C ASP A 204 4.03 -11.36 -29.23
N GLY A 205 3.88 -11.34 -27.89
CA GLY A 205 4.08 -12.50 -27.01
C GLY A 205 5.55 -12.87 -26.78
N SER A 206 6.50 -12.04 -27.21
CA SER A 206 7.93 -12.29 -27.00
C SER A 206 8.39 -11.96 -25.58
N GLN A 207 7.66 -11.11 -24.85
CA GLN A 207 8.04 -10.66 -23.51
C GLN A 207 6.85 -10.56 -22.56
N LEU A 208 7.10 -10.85 -21.29
CA LEU A 208 6.14 -10.70 -20.20
C LEU A 208 6.68 -9.70 -19.18
N LEU A 209 5.87 -8.70 -18.84
CA LEU A 209 6.13 -7.73 -17.78
C LEU A 209 5.41 -8.15 -16.52
N TRP A 210 5.99 -7.93 -15.34
CA TRP A 210 5.26 -7.94 -14.08
C TRP A 210 5.91 -6.98 -13.08
N SER A 211 5.19 -6.68 -12.01
CA SER A 211 5.76 -6.01 -10.84
C SER A 211 6.13 -7.04 -9.78
N SER A 212 7.20 -6.78 -9.02
CA SER A 212 7.63 -7.61 -7.91
C SER A 212 7.85 -6.74 -6.69
N ILE A 213 7.36 -7.19 -5.54
CA ILE A 213 7.64 -6.60 -4.23
C ILE A 213 8.69 -7.50 -3.55
N SER A 214 9.94 -7.03 -3.58
CA SER A 214 11.04 -7.75 -2.94
C SER A 214 10.95 -7.65 -1.43
N GLN A 215 11.02 -8.80 -0.75
CA GLN A 215 11.05 -8.84 0.72
C GLN A 215 12.49 -8.88 1.24
N THR A 216 13.38 -9.60 0.54
CA THR A 216 14.80 -9.75 0.91
C THR A 216 15.78 -9.86 -0.25
N VAL A 217 15.32 -10.08 -1.49
CA VAL A 217 16.18 -10.36 -2.66
C VAL A 217 15.77 -9.51 -3.85
N GLY A 218 16.72 -8.79 -4.45
CA GLY A 218 16.47 -7.96 -5.63
C GLY A 218 15.94 -6.56 -5.27
N PHE A 219 15.26 -5.93 -6.21
CA PHE A 219 14.67 -4.60 -6.06
C PHE A 219 13.17 -4.71 -6.32
N SER A 220 12.35 -4.06 -5.49
CA SER A 220 10.94 -3.90 -5.86
C SER A 220 10.81 -3.07 -7.13
N GLY A 221 9.84 -3.37 -7.97
CA GLY A 221 9.64 -2.65 -9.22
C GLY A 221 9.20 -3.57 -10.36
N LEU A 222 9.45 -3.12 -11.59
CA LEU A 222 9.03 -3.79 -12.81
C LEU A 222 10.13 -4.68 -13.36
N TYR A 223 9.74 -5.88 -13.78
CA TYR A 223 10.59 -6.94 -14.33
C TYR A 223 10.08 -7.39 -15.69
N VAL A 224 11.01 -7.61 -16.63
CA VAL A 224 10.73 -8.11 -17.98
C VAL A 224 11.38 -9.46 -18.18
N TRP A 225 10.59 -10.45 -18.59
CA TRP A 225 11.04 -11.80 -18.97
C TRP A 225 10.89 -12.02 -20.47
N ASP A 226 11.85 -12.75 -21.05
CA ASP A 226 11.91 -13.04 -22.49
C ASP A 226 11.46 -14.49 -22.76
N ALA A 227 10.35 -14.64 -23.47
CA ALA A 227 9.77 -15.94 -23.79
C ALA A 227 10.64 -16.77 -24.74
N ASN A 228 11.53 -16.14 -25.51
CA ASN A 228 12.46 -16.83 -26.40
C ASN A 228 13.68 -17.38 -25.64
N GLU A 229 13.97 -16.83 -24.46
CA GLU A 229 15.06 -17.26 -23.58
C GLU A 229 14.50 -17.69 -22.20
N PRO A 230 13.64 -18.72 -22.13
CA PRO A 230 12.84 -19.00 -20.93
C PRO A 230 13.67 -19.38 -19.68
N ASN A 231 14.93 -19.79 -19.87
CA ASN A 231 15.86 -20.11 -18.78
C ASN A 231 16.61 -18.88 -18.24
N ARG A 232 16.42 -17.70 -18.84
CA ARG A 232 17.02 -16.45 -18.39
C ARG A 232 16.08 -15.79 -17.38
N ALA A 233 16.65 -15.40 -16.24
CA ALA A 233 15.92 -14.65 -15.23
C ALA A 233 15.41 -13.32 -15.78
N ALA A 234 14.24 -12.89 -15.31
CA ALA A 234 13.65 -11.61 -15.64
C ALA A 234 14.59 -10.45 -15.23
N GLN A 235 14.58 -9.38 -16.01
CA GLN A 235 15.42 -8.21 -15.81
C GLN A 235 14.61 -7.07 -15.21
N TRP A 236 15.12 -6.50 -14.12
CA TRP A 236 14.55 -5.29 -13.52
C TRP A 236 14.78 -4.09 -14.44
N ILE A 237 13.72 -3.33 -14.72
CA ILE A 237 13.77 -2.15 -15.60
C ILE A 237 13.48 -0.83 -14.88
N GLY A 238 12.85 -0.83 -13.71
CA GLY A 238 12.55 0.42 -13.01
C GLY A 238 11.60 0.25 -11.84
N ASP A 239 11.42 1.32 -11.08
CA ASP A 239 10.41 1.38 -10.03
C ASP A 239 8.99 1.33 -10.64
N GLY A 240 8.04 0.69 -9.95
CA GLY A 240 6.65 0.68 -10.35
C GLY A 240 5.89 -0.52 -9.78
N TYR A 241 4.58 -0.35 -9.58
CA TYR A 241 3.70 -1.42 -9.08
C TYR A 241 2.64 -1.86 -10.11
N ILE A 242 2.42 -1.09 -11.18
CA ILE A 242 1.65 -1.48 -12.36
C ILE A 242 2.41 -0.97 -13.59
N GLY A 243 2.48 -1.77 -14.65
CA GLY A 243 3.09 -1.38 -15.91
C GLY A 243 2.35 -1.92 -17.13
N THR A 244 2.46 -1.25 -18.27
CA THR A 244 1.91 -1.71 -19.56
C THR A 244 2.84 -1.34 -20.72
N TRP A 245 2.83 -2.16 -21.76
CA TRP A 245 3.64 -2.00 -22.96
C TRP A 245 3.03 -1.01 -23.95
N ASN A 246 3.86 -0.27 -24.68
CA ASN A 246 3.41 0.30 -25.95
C ASN A 246 3.27 -0.78 -27.05
N GLU A 247 2.58 -0.45 -28.15
CA GLU A 247 2.30 -1.41 -29.23
C GLU A 247 3.55 -2.06 -29.83
N ASN A 248 4.65 -1.32 -29.89
CA ASN A 248 5.91 -1.79 -30.47
C ASN A 248 6.84 -2.48 -29.46
N ALA A 249 6.39 -2.71 -28.22
CA ALA A 249 7.17 -3.32 -27.14
C ALA A 249 8.54 -2.64 -26.87
N SER A 250 8.64 -1.34 -27.12
CA SER A 250 9.87 -0.55 -26.93
C SER A 250 9.85 0.31 -25.68
N GLN A 251 8.68 0.50 -25.08
CA GLN A 251 8.44 1.36 -23.93
C GLN A 251 7.46 0.70 -22.97
N VAL A 252 7.70 0.89 -21.68
CA VAL A 252 6.77 0.53 -20.60
C VAL A 252 6.32 1.81 -19.91
N VAL A 253 5.01 2.06 -19.89
CA VAL A 253 4.41 3.06 -18.99
C VAL A 253 4.20 2.40 -17.64
N ALA A 254 4.54 3.12 -16.57
CA ALA A 254 4.57 2.60 -15.22
C ALA A 254 3.89 3.57 -14.25
N VAL A 255 3.25 3.01 -13.23
CA VAL A 255 2.77 3.75 -12.07
C VAL A 255 3.70 3.52 -10.90
N VAL A 256 4.22 4.60 -10.33
CA VAL A 256 5.15 4.61 -9.20
C VAL A 256 4.46 5.20 -7.99
N SER A 257 4.63 4.58 -6.82
CA SER A 257 4.15 5.09 -5.55
C SER A 257 5.23 5.87 -4.82
N ALA A 258 4.86 7.00 -4.24
CA ALA A 258 5.63 7.73 -3.23
C ALA A 258 4.81 7.82 -1.93
N PRO A 259 5.36 8.34 -0.82
CA PRO A 259 4.60 8.50 0.40
C PRO A 259 3.34 9.34 0.17
N ASN A 260 2.16 8.71 0.32
CA ASN A 260 0.85 9.34 0.14
C ASN A 260 0.62 9.99 -1.25
N GLN A 261 1.38 9.60 -2.28
CA GLN A 261 1.27 10.14 -3.64
C GLN A 261 1.55 9.07 -4.70
N TYR A 262 1.02 9.29 -5.90
CA TYR A 262 1.18 8.39 -7.04
C TYR A 262 1.59 9.16 -8.28
N PHE A 263 2.40 8.53 -9.13
CA PHE A 263 2.91 9.14 -10.34
C PHE A 263 2.84 8.17 -11.52
N VAL A 264 2.65 8.71 -12.73
CA VAL A 264 2.87 7.99 -13.99
C VAL A 264 4.22 8.39 -14.58
N THR A 265 4.97 7.41 -15.08
CA THR A 265 6.27 7.57 -15.73
C THR A 265 6.41 6.58 -16.88
N SER A 266 7.53 6.60 -17.61
CA SER A 266 7.83 5.54 -18.57
C SER A 266 9.32 5.24 -18.71
N TYR A 267 9.61 4.00 -19.09
CA TYR A 267 10.94 3.43 -19.27
C TYR A 267 11.08 2.84 -20.67
N ASP A 268 12.30 2.81 -21.23
CA ASP A 268 12.62 1.84 -22.28
C ASP A 268 12.86 0.45 -21.68
N VAL A 269 13.03 -0.55 -22.53
CA VAL A 269 13.23 -1.95 -22.12
C VAL A 269 14.56 -2.19 -21.41
N GLU A 270 15.51 -1.26 -21.52
CA GLU A 270 16.77 -1.25 -20.77
C GLU A 270 16.68 -0.49 -19.43
N GLY A 271 15.51 0.07 -19.10
CA GLY A 271 15.24 0.75 -17.84
C GLY A 271 15.63 2.22 -17.78
N LYS A 272 15.91 2.85 -18.92
CA LYS A 272 16.13 4.30 -18.98
C LYS A 272 14.79 5.02 -18.94
N VAL A 273 14.68 5.98 -18.03
CA VAL A 273 13.52 6.87 -17.94
C VAL A 273 13.37 7.68 -19.23
N LEU A 274 12.21 7.55 -19.89
CA LEU A 274 11.85 8.27 -21.11
C LEU A 274 11.03 9.53 -20.82
N GLN A 275 10.20 9.48 -19.77
CA GLN A 275 9.30 10.56 -19.38
C GLN A 275 9.50 10.90 -17.90
N SER A 276 9.47 12.19 -17.56
CA SER A 276 9.40 12.64 -16.18
C SER A 276 8.09 12.20 -15.50
N SER A 277 8.18 11.89 -14.21
CA SER A 277 7.03 11.51 -13.40
C SER A 277 5.98 12.61 -13.31
N LEU A 278 4.74 12.29 -13.64
CA LEU A 278 3.58 13.18 -13.51
C LEU A 278 2.70 12.73 -12.35
N PRO A 279 2.29 13.63 -11.44
CA PRO A 279 1.45 13.26 -10.31
C PRO A 279 0.05 12.86 -10.78
N LEU A 280 -0.53 11.86 -10.12
CA LEU A 280 -1.91 11.40 -10.29
C LEU A 280 -2.75 11.84 -9.08
N SER A 281 -4.06 11.98 -9.28
CA SER A 281 -5.01 12.38 -8.24
C SER A 281 -5.18 11.32 -7.14
N GLY A 282 -4.93 10.05 -7.45
CA GLY A 282 -5.03 8.96 -6.49
C GLY A 282 -4.36 7.67 -6.98
N ARG A 283 -4.64 6.58 -6.27
CA ARG A 283 -4.07 5.26 -6.57
C ARG A 283 -4.61 4.75 -7.90
N VAL A 284 -3.75 4.06 -8.66
CA VAL A 284 -4.16 3.38 -9.88
C VAL A 284 -4.59 1.95 -9.54
N ARG A 285 -5.79 1.56 -9.99
CA ARG A 285 -6.41 0.25 -9.77
C ARG A 285 -6.38 -0.66 -10.99
N GLY A 286 -5.75 -0.21 -12.07
CA GLY A 286 -5.52 -0.98 -13.27
C GLY A 286 -5.06 -0.08 -14.40
N MET A 287 -4.35 -0.66 -15.38
CA MET A 287 -3.80 0.08 -16.50
C MET A 287 -3.69 -0.83 -17.73
N THR A 288 -4.04 -0.31 -18.90
CA THR A 288 -3.82 -0.99 -20.18
C THR A 288 -3.46 0.02 -21.25
N TRP A 289 -2.57 -0.38 -22.17
CA TRP A 289 -2.21 0.44 -23.33
C TRP A 289 -3.08 0.08 -24.52
N GLY A 290 -3.41 1.07 -25.34
CA GLY A 290 -3.75 0.78 -26.72
C GLY A 290 -4.05 1.99 -27.56
N ASN A 291 -3.80 1.84 -28.86
CA ASN A 291 -4.22 2.76 -29.89
C ASN A 291 -5.71 2.52 -30.20
N ALA A 292 -6.56 2.87 -29.25
CA ALA A 292 -8.00 2.66 -29.37
C ALA A 292 -8.59 3.39 -30.58
N GLU A 293 -9.52 2.74 -31.29
CA GLU A 293 -10.33 3.38 -32.32
C GLU A 293 -11.43 4.24 -31.68
N LEU A 294 -11.03 5.40 -31.15
CA LEU A 294 -11.95 6.38 -30.58
C LEU A 294 -12.71 7.11 -31.68
N SER A 295 -13.99 7.39 -31.46
CA SER A 295 -14.74 8.31 -32.30
C SER A 295 -14.23 9.75 -32.11
N ILE A 296 -14.21 10.54 -33.19
CA ILE A 296 -13.87 11.96 -33.16
C ILE A 296 -15.04 12.74 -33.78
N PRO A 297 -15.78 13.57 -33.01
CA PRO A 297 -15.57 13.86 -31.59
C PRO A 297 -15.82 12.62 -30.70
N LEU A 298 -15.26 12.65 -29.48
CA LEU A 298 -15.46 11.59 -28.48
C LEU A 298 -16.96 11.37 -28.21
N PRO A 299 -17.36 10.17 -27.75
CA PRO A 299 -18.74 9.90 -27.38
C PRO A 299 -19.28 10.91 -26.37
N ASP A 300 -20.56 11.26 -26.47
CA ASP A 300 -21.22 12.22 -25.57
C ASP A 300 -21.08 11.80 -24.09
N SER A 301 -21.07 10.50 -23.80
CA SER A 301 -20.86 9.97 -22.45
C SER A 301 -19.47 10.33 -21.88
N PHE A 302 -18.43 10.34 -22.72
CA PHE A 302 -17.07 10.69 -22.30
C PHE A 302 -16.95 12.19 -22.08
N LEU A 303 -17.53 13.00 -22.97
CA LEU A 303 -17.60 14.45 -22.80
C LEU A 303 -18.38 14.83 -21.54
N GLN A 304 -19.46 14.12 -21.22
CA GLN A 304 -20.18 14.32 -19.95
C GLN A 304 -19.31 13.95 -18.75
N ALA A 305 -18.59 12.82 -18.84
CA ALA A 305 -17.70 12.37 -17.78
C ALA A 305 -16.55 13.35 -17.49
N GLU A 306 -15.92 13.88 -18.54
CA GLU A 306 -14.85 14.90 -18.45
C GLU A 306 -15.33 16.17 -17.74
N ASN A 307 -16.59 16.55 -17.95
CA ASN A 307 -17.17 17.75 -17.34
C ASN A 307 -17.64 17.54 -15.88
N VAL A 308 -17.52 16.33 -15.32
CA VAL A 308 -17.85 16.09 -13.92
C VAL A 308 -16.76 16.63 -13.02
N ASN A 309 -17.07 17.76 -12.36
CA ASN A 309 -16.33 18.21 -11.19
C ASN A 309 -16.87 17.47 -9.96
N PRO A 310 -16.08 16.60 -9.33
CA PRO A 310 -16.55 15.85 -8.18
C PRO A 310 -16.80 16.79 -6.99
N THR A 311 -17.87 16.51 -6.25
CA THR A 311 -18.21 17.28 -5.05
C THR A 311 -17.24 16.91 -3.92
N PRO A 312 -16.73 17.88 -3.14
CA PRO A 312 -15.89 17.57 -1.99
C PRO A 312 -16.58 16.61 -1.03
N LEU A 313 -15.87 15.58 -0.58
CA LEU A 313 -16.40 14.58 0.36
C LEU A 313 -16.75 15.16 1.73
N TRP A 314 -16.15 16.29 2.08
CA TRP A 314 -16.39 17.01 3.34
C TRP A 314 -15.92 18.47 3.19
N SER A 315 -16.34 19.30 4.15
CA SER A 315 -15.86 20.68 4.29
C SER A 315 -15.84 21.04 5.78
N PRO A 316 -14.82 21.78 6.27
CA PRO A 316 -14.73 22.12 7.69
C PRO A 316 -15.87 23.05 8.12
N ILE A 317 -16.44 22.81 9.29
CA ILE A 317 -17.48 23.65 9.90
C ILE A 317 -17.00 24.08 11.29
N VAL A 318 -16.51 25.32 11.36
CA VAL A 318 -16.03 25.88 12.64
C VAL A 318 -17.17 26.02 13.62
N THR A 319 -17.09 25.33 14.76
CA THR A 319 -18.12 25.40 15.80
C THR A 319 -18.12 26.79 16.46
N PRO A 320 -19.21 27.60 16.37
CA PRO A 320 -19.22 28.95 16.94
C PRO A 320 -19.53 28.89 18.44
N GLY A 321 -18.51 28.92 19.32
CA GLY A 321 -18.79 28.63 20.73
C GLY A 321 -17.69 28.72 21.79
N ALA A 322 -16.71 29.61 21.69
CA ALA A 322 -16.04 30.19 22.87
C ALA A 322 -15.35 31.47 22.40
N GLU A 323 -15.50 32.59 23.10
CA GLU A 323 -14.70 33.79 22.81
C GLU A 323 -13.24 33.37 22.72
N VAL A 324 -12.66 33.39 21.51
CA VAL A 324 -11.33 32.86 21.28
C VAL A 324 -10.34 33.77 22.01
N PRO A 325 -9.79 33.39 23.18
CA PRO A 325 -8.81 34.24 23.83
C PRO A 325 -7.54 34.07 23.00
N ASN A 326 -7.17 35.11 22.23
CA ASN A 326 -5.97 35.16 21.42
C ASN A 326 -5.96 34.31 20.12
N GLN A 327 -7.10 34.11 19.44
CA GLN A 327 -7.18 33.44 18.11
C GLN A 327 -6.68 31.97 18.06
N ARG A 328 -6.79 31.19 19.14
CA ARG A 328 -6.43 29.75 19.15
C ARG A 328 -7.61 28.83 18.87
N TRP A 329 -7.31 27.73 18.19
CA TRP A 329 -8.27 26.66 17.97
C TRP A 329 -8.44 25.81 19.23
N TYR A 330 -9.48 24.99 19.24
CA TYR A 330 -9.77 24.05 20.30
C TYR A 330 -10.09 22.67 19.73
N VAL A 331 -10.16 21.69 20.61
CA VAL A 331 -10.56 20.33 20.26
C VAL A 331 -12.04 20.12 20.60
N VAL A 332 -12.77 19.53 19.66
CA VAL A 332 -14.19 19.20 19.72
C VAL A 332 -14.32 17.71 20.05
N ASN A 333 -15.33 17.35 20.83
CA ASN A 333 -15.62 15.95 21.13
C ASN A 333 -16.27 15.27 19.91
N ILE A 334 -15.73 14.14 19.48
CA ILE A 334 -16.37 13.30 18.46
C ILE A 334 -17.46 12.45 19.12
N GLU A 335 -18.69 12.58 18.64
CA GLU A 335 -19.86 11.91 19.21
C GLU A 335 -19.87 10.41 18.89
N ASP A 336 -20.39 9.60 19.82
CA ASP A 336 -20.53 8.15 19.69
C ASP A 336 -19.23 7.40 19.34
N VAL A 337 -18.07 7.95 19.72
CA VAL A 337 -16.76 7.27 19.61
C VAL A 337 -16.15 7.02 20.98
N GLN A 338 -15.77 5.77 21.22
CA GLN A 338 -15.05 5.36 22.42
C GLN A 338 -13.54 5.48 22.20
N ALA A 339 -12.91 6.41 22.91
CA ALA A 339 -11.45 6.56 22.98
C ALA A 339 -11.05 7.13 24.36
N PRO A 340 -9.78 7.04 24.78
CA PRO A 340 -9.30 7.71 26.00
C PRO A 340 -9.54 9.22 25.99
N PHE A 341 -9.29 9.86 24.85
CA PHE A 341 -9.62 11.26 24.60
C PHE A 341 -10.28 11.36 23.21
N PRO A 342 -11.63 11.25 23.14
CA PRO A 342 -12.38 11.25 21.89
C PRO A 342 -12.60 12.68 21.41
N GLN A 343 -11.50 13.39 21.13
CA GLN A 343 -11.54 14.76 20.68
C GLN A 343 -10.67 14.93 19.44
N LEU A 344 -11.06 15.81 18.53
CA LEU A 344 -10.29 16.20 17.35
C LEU A 344 -10.26 17.72 17.23
N HIS A 345 -9.30 18.25 16.51
CA HIS A 345 -9.25 19.67 16.18
C HIS A 345 -10.49 20.06 15.34
N ASP A 346 -11.13 21.19 15.65
CA ASP A 346 -12.36 21.75 15.00
C ASP A 346 -12.23 22.05 13.48
N LEU A 347 -11.10 21.69 12.86
CA LEU A 347 -10.87 21.86 11.41
C LEU A 347 -10.81 20.52 10.68
N VAL A 348 -10.85 19.40 11.42
CA VAL A 348 -10.66 18.06 10.85
C VAL A 348 -11.73 17.06 11.31
N ASP A 349 -12.57 17.42 12.28
CA ASP A 349 -13.60 16.54 12.81
C ASP A 349 -14.71 16.27 11.80
N GLU A 350 -15.09 17.21 10.93
CA GLU A 350 -16.00 16.91 9.81
C GLU A 350 -15.41 15.85 8.85
N SER A 351 -14.11 15.93 8.57
CA SER A 351 -13.44 14.93 7.74
C SER A 351 -13.53 13.54 8.37
N PHE A 352 -13.25 13.44 9.66
CA PHE A 352 -13.34 12.17 10.40
C PHE A 352 -14.78 11.62 10.42
N ASN A 353 -15.77 12.49 10.66
CA ASN A 353 -17.18 12.08 10.71
C ASN A 353 -17.68 11.60 9.34
N ALA A 354 -17.29 12.28 8.26
CA ALA A 354 -17.61 11.88 6.89
C ALA A 354 -16.93 10.56 6.52
N LEU A 355 -15.63 10.40 6.86
CA LEU A 355 -14.89 9.16 6.70
C LEU A 355 -15.56 8.01 7.46
N ARG A 356 -15.92 8.19 8.73
CA ARG A 356 -16.60 7.18 9.54
C ARG A 356 -17.91 6.73 8.90
N THR A 357 -18.70 7.67 8.40
CA THR A 357 -19.95 7.36 7.67
C THR A 357 -19.67 6.48 6.45
N ARG A 358 -18.64 6.82 5.67
CA ARG A 358 -18.22 6.01 4.52
C ARG A 358 -17.73 4.63 4.91
N VAL A 359 -16.93 4.51 5.97
CA VAL A 359 -16.44 3.23 6.49
C VAL A 359 -17.61 2.34 6.93
N ILE A 360 -18.65 2.90 7.56
CA ILE A 360 -19.85 2.15 7.95
C ILE A 360 -20.56 1.57 6.72
N ILE A 361 -20.68 2.35 5.65
CA ILE A 361 -21.31 1.89 4.40
C ILE A 361 -20.51 0.76 3.77
N GLU A 362 -19.19 0.96 3.62
CA GLU A 362 -18.30 0.03 2.91
C GLU A 362 -18.04 -1.27 3.68
N THR A 363 -17.94 -1.21 5.00
CA THR A 363 -17.71 -2.41 5.82
C THR A 363 -19.01 -3.05 6.30
N GLY A 364 -20.12 -2.31 6.32
CA GLY A 364 -21.40 -2.70 6.91
C GLY A 364 -21.42 -2.68 8.45
N TRP A 365 -20.38 -2.16 9.10
CA TRP A 365 -20.33 -1.96 10.56
C TRP A 365 -19.42 -0.79 10.94
N ASP A 366 -19.52 -0.30 12.17
CA ASP A 366 -18.74 0.88 12.59
C ASP A 366 -17.35 0.51 13.11
N ALA A 367 -16.41 0.37 12.18
CA ALA A 367 -15.02 0.05 12.50
C ALA A 367 -14.25 1.18 13.20
N LEU A 368 -14.79 2.41 13.20
CA LEU A 368 -14.19 3.58 13.85
C LEU A 368 -14.92 3.99 15.14
N ALA A 369 -15.92 3.23 15.59
CA ALA A 369 -16.63 3.45 16.85
C ALA A 369 -15.71 3.35 18.08
N SER A 370 -14.65 2.55 17.98
CA SER A 370 -13.63 2.42 19.04
C SER A 370 -12.26 2.73 18.47
N LEU A 371 -11.64 3.77 19.00
CA LEU A 371 -10.29 4.18 18.64
C LEU A 371 -9.33 3.84 19.77
N GLU A 372 -8.09 3.57 19.40
CA GLU A 372 -6.99 3.60 20.35
C GLU A 372 -6.82 4.99 20.93
N ASN A 373 -6.86 6.00 20.05
CA ASN A 373 -6.85 7.38 20.44
C ASN A 373 -7.31 8.32 19.31
N ALA A 374 -7.77 9.52 19.68
CA ALA A 374 -8.00 10.63 18.75
C ALA A 374 -7.23 11.90 19.19
N PHE A 375 -6.87 12.00 20.46
CA PHE A 375 -6.11 13.14 20.97
C PHE A 375 -5.27 12.77 22.19
N VAL A 376 -4.15 13.46 22.40
CA VAL A 376 -3.38 13.33 23.64
C VAL A 376 -3.09 14.73 24.18
N PRO A 377 -3.50 15.07 25.41
CA PRO A 377 -3.13 16.35 26.00
C PRO A 377 -1.64 16.34 26.40
N LEU A 378 -0.97 17.50 26.35
CA LEU A 378 0.44 17.65 26.75
C LEU A 378 0.76 17.20 28.19
N THR A 379 -0.25 17.04 29.04
CA THR A 379 -0.11 16.52 30.41
C THR A 379 0.07 15.00 30.46
N THR A 380 -0.16 14.32 29.35
CA THR A 380 -0.04 12.87 29.18
C THR A 380 1.11 12.60 28.23
N SER A 381 2.04 11.73 28.59
CA SER A 381 3.13 11.33 27.70
C SER A 381 2.78 10.03 27.00
N LEU A 382 3.02 9.99 25.70
CA LEU A 382 3.07 8.78 24.90
C LEU A 382 4.35 7.97 25.18
N GLU A 383 4.38 6.75 24.65
CA GLU A 383 5.52 5.85 24.76
C GLU A 383 6.79 6.44 24.07
N PRO A 384 8.00 5.99 24.45
CA PRO A 384 9.23 6.52 23.87
C PRO A 384 9.27 6.44 22.33
N GLY A 385 9.69 7.53 21.68
CA GLY A 385 9.72 7.66 20.22
C GLY A 385 8.51 8.36 19.61
N PHE A 386 7.50 8.68 20.43
CA PHE A 386 6.28 9.39 20.04
C PHE A 386 6.24 10.84 20.54
N ASP A 387 7.40 11.45 20.85
CA ASP A 387 7.46 12.80 21.43
C ASP A 387 6.81 13.87 20.54
N ASN A 388 6.92 13.71 19.22
CA ASN A 388 6.30 14.58 18.20
C ASN A 388 5.17 13.88 17.45
N ASP A 389 4.35 13.08 18.13
CA ASP A 389 3.22 12.40 17.51
C ASP A 389 2.07 13.37 17.19
N TRP A 390 1.39 13.16 16.05
CA TRP A 390 0.30 14.01 15.61
C TRP A 390 -0.94 13.93 16.51
N LEU A 391 -1.09 12.89 17.34
CA LEU A 391 -2.16 12.81 18.34
C LEU A 391 -2.16 13.99 19.32
N TYR A 392 -1.00 14.62 19.58
CA TYR A 392 -0.94 15.82 20.43
C TYR A 392 -1.59 17.06 19.78
N THR A 393 -1.71 17.08 18.45
CA THR A 393 -2.20 18.22 17.68
C THR A 393 -3.72 18.21 17.52
N GLY A 394 -4.40 17.11 17.89
CA GLY A 394 -5.81 16.88 17.57
C GLY A 394 -6.09 16.62 16.09
N ARG A 395 -5.05 16.50 15.25
CA ARG A 395 -5.15 16.24 13.80
C ARG A 395 -4.73 14.82 13.42
N ALA A 396 -4.91 13.87 14.32
CA ALA A 396 -4.66 12.45 14.05
C ALA A 396 -5.69 11.58 14.77
N PHE A 397 -5.90 10.38 14.26
CA PHE A 397 -6.60 9.34 14.98
C PHE A 397 -5.86 8.01 14.81
N ALA A 398 -6.02 7.12 15.79
CA ALA A 398 -5.45 5.80 15.81
C ALA A 398 -6.57 4.76 15.88
N ILE A 399 -6.68 3.95 14.84
CA ILE A 399 -7.60 2.82 14.77
C ILE A 399 -7.23 1.79 15.85
N ASN A 400 -8.20 1.06 16.37
CA ASN A 400 -7.96 0.04 17.38
C ASN A 400 -7.14 -1.15 16.83
N SER A 401 -5.86 -1.28 17.22
CA SER A 401 -4.99 -2.37 16.74
C SER A 401 -5.43 -3.76 17.21
N LEU A 402 -6.28 -3.86 18.25
CA LEU A 402 -6.80 -5.14 18.70
C LEU A 402 -7.67 -5.82 17.64
N MET A 403 -8.19 -5.08 16.66
CA MET A 403 -8.89 -5.66 15.51
C MET A 403 -7.99 -6.59 14.69
N ALA A 404 -6.67 -6.31 14.64
CA ALA A 404 -5.73 -7.22 13.99
C ALA A 404 -5.63 -8.56 14.73
N ASN A 405 -5.60 -8.52 16.06
CA ASN A 405 -5.56 -9.72 16.90
C ASN A 405 -6.86 -10.53 16.82
N ALA A 406 -7.98 -9.85 16.58
CA ALA A 406 -9.28 -10.48 16.41
C ALA A 406 -9.51 -11.05 14.99
N GLY A 407 -8.59 -10.81 14.03
CA GLY A 407 -8.75 -11.21 12.63
C GLY A 407 -9.76 -10.36 11.86
N TRP A 408 -10.04 -9.14 12.32
CA TRP A 408 -10.98 -8.19 11.71
C TRP A 408 -10.25 -7.11 10.90
N MET A 409 -8.93 -7.07 11.03
CA MET A 409 -8.05 -6.14 10.34
C MET A 409 -6.76 -6.87 9.95
N VAL A 410 -6.24 -6.60 8.77
CA VAL A 410 -4.93 -7.11 8.35
C VAL A 410 -4.06 -5.97 7.80
N THR A 411 -2.74 -6.16 7.86
CA THR A 411 -1.76 -5.15 7.48
C THR A 411 -0.85 -5.66 6.37
N LEU A 412 -0.75 -4.91 5.28
CA LEU A 412 0.21 -5.16 4.20
C LEU A 412 1.37 -4.19 4.32
N ARG A 413 2.59 -4.71 4.18
CA ARG A 413 3.81 -3.91 4.25
C ARG A 413 4.07 -3.24 2.90
N GLU A 414 4.29 -1.92 2.92
CA GLU A 414 4.71 -1.15 1.74
C GLU A 414 6.03 -0.44 2.06
N ASP A 415 7.12 -0.85 1.44
CA ASP A 415 8.42 -0.16 1.59
C ASP A 415 8.59 0.86 0.46
N ILE A 416 8.73 2.13 0.85
CA ILE A 416 8.93 3.26 -0.08
C ILE A 416 10.28 3.89 0.25
N GLY A 417 11.26 3.67 -0.62
CA GLY A 417 12.65 4.03 -0.35
C GLY A 417 13.18 3.29 0.88
N SER A 418 13.58 4.03 1.93
CA SER A 418 14.06 3.47 3.19
C SER A 418 13.00 3.45 4.30
N GLN A 419 11.78 3.88 4.01
CA GLN A 419 10.69 3.98 4.97
C GLN A 419 9.68 2.86 4.76
N THR A 420 9.21 2.29 5.86
CA THR A 420 8.13 1.30 5.86
C THR A 420 6.82 1.98 6.19
N TYR A 421 5.85 1.84 5.28
CA TYR A 421 4.45 2.20 5.45
C TYR A 421 3.62 0.92 5.54
N TRP A 422 2.38 1.08 5.97
CA TRP A 422 1.44 -0.03 6.10
C TRP A 422 0.15 0.32 5.37
N ARG A 423 -0.37 -0.63 4.61
CA ARG A 423 -1.74 -0.61 4.13
C ARG A 423 -2.59 -1.46 5.06
N ILE A 424 -3.79 -0.99 5.36
CA ILE A 424 -4.73 -1.65 6.27
C ILE A 424 -5.97 -2.03 5.50
N TYR A 425 -6.40 -3.27 5.72
CA TYR A 425 -7.69 -3.77 5.28
C TYR A 425 -8.55 -4.12 6.48
N ILE A 426 -9.84 -3.79 6.41
CA ILE A 426 -10.84 -4.15 7.43
C ILE A 426 -11.83 -5.13 6.81
N ARG A 427 -12.17 -6.16 7.58
CA ARG A 427 -13.08 -7.21 7.14
C ARG A 427 -14.50 -6.68 6.97
N ALA A 428 -15.12 -6.98 5.84
CA ALA A 428 -16.54 -6.68 5.61
C ALA A 428 -17.43 -7.53 6.55
N SER A 429 -18.58 -6.99 6.92
CA SER A 429 -19.60 -7.72 7.70
C SER A 429 -20.29 -8.80 6.88
N VAL A 430 -20.52 -8.49 5.60
CA VAL A 430 -20.97 -9.44 4.58
C VAL A 430 -19.73 -9.98 3.86
N GLN A 431 -19.73 -11.27 3.53
CA GLN A 431 -18.60 -11.94 2.90
C GLN A 431 -19.04 -12.50 1.55
N ASP A 432 -19.58 -11.61 0.72
CA ASP A 432 -19.95 -11.80 -0.68
C ASP A 432 -19.45 -10.58 -1.49
N GLY A 433 -19.65 -10.63 -2.81
CA GLY A 433 -19.22 -9.58 -3.74
C GLY A 433 -19.88 -8.21 -3.55
N SER A 434 -20.79 -8.04 -2.58
CA SER A 434 -21.48 -6.77 -2.37
C SER A 434 -20.69 -5.73 -1.58
N LEU A 435 -19.67 -6.15 -0.82
CA LEU A 435 -18.85 -5.26 0.00
C LEU A 435 -17.38 -5.65 -0.06
N GLY A 436 -16.51 -4.70 -0.41
CA GLY A 436 -15.07 -4.91 -0.43
C GLY A 436 -14.62 -5.92 -1.49
N GLU A 437 -13.39 -6.41 -1.35
CA GLU A 437 -12.72 -7.25 -2.34
C GLU A 437 -11.87 -8.33 -1.64
N PRO A 438 -11.62 -9.49 -2.27
CA PRO A 438 -10.60 -10.42 -1.81
C PRO A 438 -9.21 -9.78 -1.81
N ILE A 439 -8.35 -10.17 -0.87
CA ILE A 439 -6.98 -9.65 -0.80
C ILE A 439 -6.07 -10.46 -1.73
N HIS A 440 -5.31 -9.79 -2.61
CA HIS A 440 -4.37 -10.48 -3.52
C HIS A 440 -3.01 -10.80 -2.89
N ASN A 441 -2.56 -10.00 -1.92
CA ASN A 441 -1.19 -10.07 -1.38
C ASN A 441 -1.17 -10.52 0.08
N ALA A 442 -0.20 -11.36 0.42
CA ALA A 442 -0.01 -11.88 1.77
C ALA A 442 0.12 -10.74 2.80
N PRO A 443 -0.72 -10.71 3.86
CA PRO A 443 -0.55 -9.76 4.94
C PRO A 443 0.70 -10.06 5.78
N TRP A 444 1.28 -9.03 6.36
CA TRP A 444 2.38 -9.14 7.31
C TRP A 444 1.84 -9.24 8.74
N ASN A 445 2.06 -10.38 9.39
CA ASN A 445 1.69 -10.60 10.77
C ASN A 445 2.74 -9.98 11.72
N LEU A 446 2.45 -8.76 12.19
CA LEU A 446 3.29 -8.06 13.17
C LEU A 446 3.42 -8.80 14.50
N ASN A 447 2.44 -9.63 14.89
CA ASN A 447 2.45 -10.34 16.17
C ASN A 447 3.38 -11.56 16.16
N ALA A 448 3.72 -12.11 15.00
CA ALA A 448 4.58 -13.29 14.88
C ALA A 448 5.97 -13.10 15.53
N ARG A 449 6.41 -11.84 15.72
CA ARG A 449 7.60 -11.51 16.50
C ARG A 449 7.61 -12.07 17.94
N TYR A 450 6.45 -12.42 18.48
CA TYR A 450 6.30 -12.96 19.83
C TYR A 450 6.37 -14.50 19.89
N ASP A 451 6.52 -15.18 18.74
CA ASP A 451 6.48 -16.65 18.63
C ASP A 451 7.82 -17.35 18.95
N LEU A 452 8.76 -16.60 19.54
CA LEU A 452 10.09 -17.07 19.97
C LEU A 452 11.00 -17.56 18.84
N ASP A 453 10.71 -17.20 17.59
CA ASP A 453 11.63 -17.39 16.47
C ASP A 453 12.55 -16.15 16.28
N PRO A 454 13.88 -16.32 16.33
CA PRO A 454 14.80 -15.20 16.16
C PRO A 454 14.73 -14.52 14.79
N VAL A 455 14.45 -15.25 13.71
CA VAL A 455 14.42 -14.68 12.36
C VAL A 455 13.18 -13.78 12.21
N THR A 456 12.02 -14.30 12.61
CA THR A 456 10.75 -13.55 12.63
C THR A 456 10.84 -12.31 13.55
N TYR A 457 11.49 -12.44 14.71
CA TYR A 457 11.71 -11.29 15.61
C TYR A 457 12.57 -10.19 14.97
N GLU A 458 13.70 -10.55 14.35
CA GLU A 458 14.61 -9.59 13.70
C GLU A 458 13.96 -8.90 12.49
N GLN A 459 13.06 -9.60 11.78
CA GLN A 459 12.30 -9.04 10.67
C GLN A 459 11.11 -8.18 11.12
N GLY A 460 10.66 -8.33 12.37
CA GLY A 460 9.51 -7.62 12.92
C GLY A 460 8.16 -8.26 12.62
N GLY A 461 8.13 -9.56 12.38
CA GLY A 461 6.97 -10.32 11.95
C GLY A 461 7.32 -11.20 10.76
N GLU A 462 6.30 -11.76 10.14
CA GLU A 462 6.42 -12.61 8.96
C GLU A 462 5.17 -12.45 8.08
N TYR A 463 5.25 -12.90 6.84
CA TYR A 463 4.06 -13.01 6.00
C TYR A 463 3.15 -14.13 6.51
N SER A 464 1.85 -13.85 6.47
CA SER A 464 0.78 -14.79 6.78
C SER A 464 0.03 -15.17 5.51
N LEU A 465 -0.70 -16.28 5.56
CA LEU A 465 -1.58 -16.68 4.46
C LEU A 465 -2.59 -15.56 4.17
N VAL A 466 -2.90 -15.41 2.88
CA VAL A 466 -3.99 -14.53 2.43
C VAL A 466 -5.29 -15.00 3.10
N PRO A 467 -5.98 -14.15 3.87
CA PRO A 467 -7.22 -14.53 4.50
C PRO A 467 -8.34 -14.61 3.47
N SER A 468 -9.24 -15.59 3.62
CA SER A 468 -10.44 -15.65 2.81
C SER A 468 -11.43 -14.53 3.15
N GLY A 469 -12.40 -14.34 2.28
CA GLY A 469 -13.49 -13.39 2.37
C GLY A 469 -13.14 -12.04 1.77
N TYR A 470 -14.00 -11.07 2.11
CA TYR A 470 -14.02 -9.75 1.49
C TYR A 470 -13.58 -8.67 2.46
N TRP A 471 -12.76 -7.74 1.95
CA TRP A 471 -12.00 -6.79 2.74
C TRP A 471 -12.01 -5.40 2.10
N ILE A 472 -12.04 -4.36 2.93
CA ILE A 472 -12.09 -2.97 2.49
C ILE A 472 -10.71 -2.35 2.68
N ASP A 473 -10.16 -1.77 1.62
CA ASP A 473 -8.93 -0.98 1.67
C ASP A 473 -9.18 0.38 2.37
N ILE A 474 -9.09 0.35 3.69
CA ILE A 474 -9.30 1.54 4.53
C ILE A 474 -8.21 2.58 4.29
N THR A 475 -7.01 2.18 3.88
CA THR A 475 -5.94 3.14 3.60
C THR A 475 -6.29 4.05 2.43
N SER A 476 -6.83 3.49 1.35
CA SER A 476 -7.31 4.26 0.21
C SER A 476 -8.48 5.17 0.59
N LEU A 477 -9.46 4.66 1.34
CA LEU A 477 -10.57 5.48 1.84
C LEU A 477 -10.08 6.63 2.71
N VAL A 478 -9.26 6.36 3.72
CA VAL A 478 -8.71 7.39 4.63
C VAL A 478 -7.96 8.48 3.84
N SER A 479 -7.18 8.10 2.82
CA SER A 479 -6.51 9.04 1.92
C SER A 479 -7.48 9.93 1.14
N ALA A 480 -8.62 9.39 0.67
CA ALA A 480 -9.62 10.17 -0.05
C ALA A 480 -10.25 11.30 0.82
N TYR A 481 -10.29 11.10 2.14
CA TYR A 481 -10.75 12.12 3.11
C TYR A 481 -9.62 13.06 3.58
N GLY A 482 -8.42 12.96 2.98
CA GLY A 482 -7.28 13.87 3.23
C GLY A 482 -6.37 13.44 4.38
N TRP A 483 -6.58 12.26 4.95
CA TRP A 483 -5.75 11.74 6.03
C TRP A 483 -4.57 10.95 5.45
N GLU A 484 -3.40 11.22 5.99
CA GLU A 484 -2.15 10.66 5.53
C GLU A 484 -1.68 9.54 6.46
N ARG A 485 -1.05 8.52 5.86
CA ARG A 485 -0.29 7.54 6.64
C ARG A 485 1.01 8.13 7.12
N LEU A 486 1.44 7.69 8.29
CA LEU A 486 2.74 8.04 8.85
C LEU A 486 3.75 6.91 8.64
N PRO A 487 5.03 7.22 8.39
CA PRO A 487 6.06 6.19 8.32
C PRO A 487 6.25 5.52 9.67
N SER A 488 6.60 4.23 9.63
CA SER A 488 7.05 3.47 10.79
C SER A 488 8.27 4.13 11.45
N LEU A 489 8.39 4.00 12.76
CA LEU A 489 9.60 4.37 13.49
C LEU A 489 10.76 3.44 13.10
N PRO A 490 12.04 3.89 13.15
CA PRO A 490 13.18 3.04 12.81
C PRO A 490 13.30 1.73 13.60
N ASN A 491 12.70 1.67 14.79
CA ASN A 491 12.70 0.50 15.67
C ASN A 491 11.44 -0.39 15.53
N TRP A 492 10.60 -0.18 14.51
CA TRP A 492 9.33 -0.90 14.35
C TRP A 492 9.46 -2.43 14.36
N ARG A 493 10.61 -2.97 13.93
CA ARG A 493 10.86 -4.41 13.92
C ARG A 493 10.89 -5.00 15.32
N THR A 494 11.50 -4.31 16.27
CA THR A 494 11.59 -4.78 17.66
C THR A 494 10.51 -4.19 18.57
N TYR A 495 9.75 -3.20 18.09
CA TYR A 495 8.73 -2.50 18.87
C TYR A 495 7.41 -2.37 18.09
N TYR A 496 6.37 -3.08 18.56
CA TYR A 496 5.10 -3.24 17.84
C TYR A 496 4.42 -1.90 17.53
N LYS A 497 4.27 -1.02 18.52
CA LYS A 497 3.70 0.33 18.31
C LYS A 497 4.55 1.17 17.36
N GLY A 498 5.86 0.91 17.28
CA GLY A 498 6.75 1.55 16.32
C GLY A 498 6.37 1.32 14.86
N ALA A 499 5.59 0.29 14.53
CA ALA A 499 5.04 0.11 13.18
C ALA A 499 4.10 1.26 12.78
N ARG A 500 3.43 1.91 13.75
CA ARG A 500 2.51 3.05 13.52
C ARG A 500 1.43 2.80 12.47
N PHE A 501 1.14 1.54 12.16
CA PHE A 501 0.22 1.18 11.09
C PHE A 501 -1.19 1.71 11.34
N SER A 502 -1.63 1.82 12.60
CA SER A 502 -2.99 2.24 12.95
C SER A 502 -3.22 3.75 13.00
N THR A 503 -2.17 4.58 12.87
CA THR A 503 -2.28 6.04 13.05
C THR A 503 -2.28 6.77 11.72
N PHE A 504 -3.27 7.64 11.52
CA PHE A 504 -3.40 8.53 10.39
C PHE A 504 -3.45 9.99 10.84
N ALA A 505 -2.92 10.91 10.04
CA ALA A 505 -2.86 12.33 10.36
C ALA A 505 -3.34 13.21 9.21
N LEU A 506 -4.14 14.23 9.50
CA LEU A 506 -4.56 15.24 8.52
C LEU A 506 -3.68 16.47 8.70
N THR A 507 -2.57 16.50 7.96
CA THR A 507 -1.51 17.51 8.17
C THR A 507 -1.90 18.89 7.65
N SER A 508 -2.72 18.94 6.59
CA SER A 508 -3.03 20.16 5.83
C SER A 508 -1.77 20.92 5.39
N GLY A 509 -0.65 20.23 5.17
CA GLY A 509 0.64 20.83 4.81
C GLY A 509 1.38 21.52 5.98
N LEU A 510 0.88 21.40 7.22
CA LEU A 510 1.52 21.97 8.40
C LEU A 510 2.70 21.09 8.87
N THR A 511 3.70 21.73 9.46
CA THR A 511 4.64 20.99 10.31
C THR A 511 3.98 20.63 11.63
N TRP A 512 4.46 19.57 12.31
CA TRP A 512 3.96 19.21 13.63
C TRP A 512 3.98 20.39 14.61
N TYR A 513 5.06 21.20 14.61
CA TYR A 513 5.18 22.33 15.52
C TYR A 513 4.19 23.46 15.18
N ASP A 514 3.90 23.68 13.89
CA ASP A 514 2.89 24.65 13.48
C ASP A 514 1.49 24.22 13.90
N ALA A 515 1.16 22.94 13.71
CA ALA A 515 -0.10 22.36 14.19
C ALA A 515 -0.24 22.45 15.73
N MET A 516 0.84 22.21 16.49
CA MET A 516 0.80 22.36 17.95
C MET A 516 0.52 23.80 18.40
N LYS A 517 1.00 24.82 17.67
CA LYS A 517 0.74 26.23 17.98
C LYS A 517 -0.72 26.65 17.75
N GLU A 518 -1.49 25.87 16.99
CA GLU A 518 -2.92 26.12 16.80
C GLU A 518 -3.69 25.90 18.12
N LEU A 519 -3.29 24.90 18.90
CA LEU A 519 -3.90 24.55 20.20
C LEU A 519 -3.18 25.17 21.41
N TYR A 520 -1.85 25.26 21.37
CA TYR A 520 -1.03 25.59 22.54
C TYR A 520 -0.22 26.88 22.38
N PRO A 521 0.01 27.63 23.47
CA PRO A 521 1.02 28.69 23.48
C PRO A 521 2.41 28.15 23.17
N ALA A 522 3.24 28.92 22.48
CA ALA A 522 4.66 28.58 22.29
C ALA A 522 5.38 28.36 23.64
N GLU A 523 4.97 29.08 24.68
CA GLU A 523 5.50 28.94 26.04
C GLU A 523 5.15 27.60 26.69
N ALA A 524 4.04 26.96 26.31
CA ALA A 524 3.68 25.63 26.78
C ALA A 524 4.47 24.52 26.06
N LEU A 525 4.95 24.80 24.84
CA LEU A 525 5.79 23.90 24.06
C LEU A 525 7.27 24.04 24.41
N ALA A 526 7.66 25.19 24.96
CA ALA A 526 8.98 25.38 25.52
C ALA A 526 9.13 24.49 26.76
N THR A 527 9.84 23.37 26.63
CA THR A 527 10.30 22.63 27.80
C THR A 527 11.05 23.62 28.71
N PRO A 528 10.65 23.79 29.99
CA PRO A 528 11.45 24.60 30.89
C PRO A 528 12.84 23.98 30.90
N THR A 529 13.84 24.78 30.54
CA THR A 529 15.26 24.39 30.55
C THR A 529 15.49 23.52 31.77
N ARG A 530 16.08 22.34 31.59
CA ARG A 530 16.43 21.42 32.68
C ARG A 530 17.13 22.24 33.76
N VAL A 531 16.40 22.62 34.82
CA VAL A 531 17.01 23.22 36.00
C VAL A 531 17.77 22.06 36.58
N PHE A 532 19.06 21.97 36.26
CA PHE A 532 19.94 21.09 37.00
C PHE A 532 19.68 21.40 38.46
N ALA A 533 19.31 20.38 39.24
CA ALA A 533 19.27 20.53 40.68
C ALA A 533 20.58 21.23 41.08
N PRO A 534 20.56 22.28 41.93
CA PRO A 534 21.79 22.92 42.36
C PRO A 534 22.74 21.81 42.76
N THR A 535 23.88 21.74 42.08
CA THR A 535 24.88 20.71 42.35
C THR A 535 25.10 20.75 43.85
N LEU A 536 24.63 19.73 44.57
CA LEU A 536 25.00 19.55 45.96
C LEU A 536 26.50 19.37 45.90
N THR A 537 27.21 20.47 46.10
CA THR A 537 28.65 20.46 46.24
C THR A 537 28.88 19.49 47.39
N PRO A 538 29.55 18.34 47.17
CA PRO A 538 29.76 17.41 48.25
C PRO A 538 30.46 18.17 49.38
N THR A 539 29.90 18.07 50.58
CA THR A 539 30.51 18.57 51.81
C THR A 539 31.98 18.16 51.81
N PRO A 540 32.94 19.05 52.15
CA PRO A 540 34.35 18.70 52.13
C PRO A 540 34.56 17.41 52.91
N THR A 541 35.07 16.38 52.23
CA THR A 541 35.52 15.14 52.87
C THR A 541 36.44 15.53 54.02
N ALA A 542 36.07 15.16 55.24
CA ALA A 542 36.91 15.38 56.42
C ALA A 542 38.29 14.78 56.14
N THR A 543 39.31 15.62 56.13
CA THR A 543 40.70 15.21 56.03
C THR A 543 41.03 14.34 57.23
N PHE A 544 41.43 13.09 56.98
CA PHE A 544 41.96 12.22 58.03
C PHE A 544 43.21 12.87 58.65
N THR A 545 43.09 13.20 59.94
CA THR A 545 44.21 13.62 60.79
C THR A 545 45.29 12.54 60.84
N SER A 546 46.55 12.96 60.76
CA SER A 546 47.71 12.07 60.81
C SER A 546 47.82 11.35 62.15
N THR A 547 47.88 10.02 62.09
CA THR A 547 48.27 9.19 63.24
C THR A 547 49.80 9.23 63.44
N PRO A 548 50.30 9.16 64.68
CA PRO A 548 51.73 9.30 64.98
C PRO A 548 52.55 8.08 64.50
N ARG A 549 53.74 8.34 63.94
CA ARG A 549 54.75 7.34 63.54
C ARG A 549 55.14 6.38 64.68
N PRO A 550 55.27 5.08 64.41
CA PRO A 550 56.23 4.22 65.11
C PRO A 550 57.55 4.08 64.31
N THR A 551 58.63 3.93 65.07
CA THR A 551 60.04 4.06 64.66
C THR A 551 60.71 2.70 64.36
N ARG A 552 61.62 2.69 63.38
CA ARG A 552 62.76 1.79 63.07
C ARG A 552 62.55 0.26 62.89
N THR A 553 62.96 -0.17 61.69
CA THR A 553 63.33 -1.53 61.23
C THR A 553 64.51 -2.16 61.99
N PRO A 554 64.60 -3.51 61.99
CA PRO A 554 65.90 -4.18 61.93
C PRO A 554 66.02 -5.24 60.80
N ARG A 555 67.03 -4.97 59.94
CA ARG A 555 68.03 -5.82 59.23
C ARG A 555 67.72 -7.26 58.75
N ILE A 556 68.07 -7.48 57.48
CA ILE A 556 68.23 -8.76 56.75
C ILE A 556 69.55 -9.46 57.13
N THR A 557 69.55 -10.80 57.20
CA THR A 557 70.75 -11.65 57.17
C THR A 557 70.53 -12.82 56.18
N PHE A 558 71.50 -13.06 55.29
CA PHE A 558 71.54 -14.15 54.29
C PHE A 558 72.12 -15.45 54.89
N THR A 559 71.84 -16.63 54.30
CA THR A 559 72.74 -17.69 53.68
C THR A 559 72.02 -19.09 53.61
N PRO A 560 72.50 -20.19 52.93
CA PRO A 560 71.94 -20.67 51.64
C PRO A 560 71.66 -22.20 51.45
N SER A 561 71.11 -22.56 50.26
CA SER A 561 71.36 -23.71 49.32
C SER A 561 70.98 -25.19 49.62
N SER A 562 70.19 -25.83 48.72
CA SER A 562 70.60 -26.84 47.70
C SER A 562 69.47 -27.79 47.19
N THR A 563 69.47 -27.99 45.86
CA THR A 563 68.88 -28.97 44.89
C THR A 563 68.30 -30.34 45.39
N PRO A 564 67.53 -31.16 44.60
CA PRO A 564 67.60 -31.34 43.14
C PRO A 564 66.33 -31.65 42.30
N THR A 565 66.56 -31.56 40.98
CA THR A 565 65.83 -31.93 39.75
C THR A 565 65.37 -33.39 39.63
N ILE A 566 64.17 -33.67 39.07
CA ILE A 566 63.87 -34.83 38.17
C ILE A 566 62.68 -34.52 37.21
N THR A 567 62.85 -34.84 35.93
CA THR A 567 61.84 -35.17 34.88
C THR A 567 62.20 -36.62 34.43
N PRO A 568 61.31 -37.60 34.05
CA PRO A 568 60.34 -37.55 32.93
C PRO A 568 59.06 -38.48 32.97
N LEU A 569 58.25 -38.41 31.88
CA LEU A 569 57.09 -39.18 31.31
C LEU A 569 57.00 -40.74 31.53
N PRO A 570 55.99 -41.53 31.02
CA PRO A 570 54.62 -41.28 30.45
C PRO A 570 53.49 -42.29 30.88
N SER A 571 52.26 -42.14 30.35
CA SER A 571 51.42 -43.19 29.67
C SER A 571 49.93 -43.37 30.09
N ILE A 572 49.10 -43.62 29.06
CA ILE A 572 47.85 -44.41 28.87
C ILE A 572 46.44 -44.01 29.40
N THR A 573 45.51 -43.98 28.44
CA THR A 573 44.03 -44.02 28.41
C THR A 573 43.42 -45.22 29.19
N PRO A 574 42.11 -45.23 29.55
CA PRO A 574 41.04 -45.70 28.64
C PRO A 574 39.62 -45.05 28.83
N THR A 575 38.71 -45.47 27.95
CA THR A 575 37.32 -45.02 27.64
C THR A 575 36.22 -45.78 28.48
N PRO A 576 34.89 -45.72 28.16
CA PRO A 576 33.73 -45.32 29.00
C PRO A 576 32.92 -46.51 29.63
N PRO A 577 31.66 -46.34 30.14
CA PRO A 577 30.51 -46.67 29.28
C PRO A 577 29.15 -45.96 29.55
N THR A 578 28.30 -46.05 28.51
CA THR A 578 26.84 -45.88 28.40
C THR A 578 26.05 -46.94 29.18
N VAL A 579 24.88 -46.62 29.76
CA VAL A 579 23.72 -47.56 29.89
C VAL A 579 22.39 -46.77 29.96
N ILE A 580 21.46 -47.14 29.07
CA ILE A 580 19.99 -46.96 29.14
C ILE A 580 19.40 -48.33 29.53
N PRO A 581 18.27 -48.40 30.26
CA PRO A 581 17.00 -48.81 29.64
C PRO A 581 15.89 -47.78 29.78
#